data_AF-A0A919QIK8-F1
#
_entry.id   AF-A0A919QIK8-F1
#
_cell.length_a   1.000
_cell.length_b   1.000
_cell.length_c   1.000
_cell.angle_alpha   90.00
_cell.angle_beta   90.00
_cell.angle_gamma   90.00
#
_symmetry.space_group_name_H-M   'P 1'
#
loop_
_entity.id
_entity.type
_entity.pdbx_description
1 polymer ?
#
loop_
_entity_poly.entity_id
_entity_poly.type
_entity_poly.pdbx_seq_one_letter_code
_entity_poly.pdbx_strand_id
1 'polypeptide(L)'
;MAAGASAVLGATQVIRPQVVPFAGAGDYLIEAAYALYLVGAVPAVLAVRRANPGWGRIGTVGSVLYAIAHGLLAIPVGLTLVLADEPPEPVGLLFLPGLALWLAGGVLMGVAAFRRSRPLGVAIPAALPLAMVAGAAGPLVEAALWAFLATGGRRPVR
;
A
#
# COMPACT_ATOMS: atom_id res chain seq x y z
N MET A 1 -5.00 -8.63 7.69
CA MET A 1 -4.70 -7.37 8.39
C MET A 1 -4.58 -6.19 7.43
N ALA A 2 -3.66 -6.18 6.46
CA ALA A 2 -3.52 -5.06 5.50
C ALA A 2 -4.83 -4.68 4.77
N ALA A 3 -5.57 -5.66 4.22
CA ALA A 3 -6.88 -5.40 3.59
C ALA A 3 -7.88 -4.72 4.52
N GLY A 4 -7.97 -5.20 5.78
CA GLY A 4 -8.90 -4.65 6.78
C GLY A 4 -8.53 -3.24 7.22
N ALA A 5 -7.24 -3.01 7.51
CA ALA A 5 -6.75 -1.68 7.88
C ALA A 5 -6.98 -0.67 6.73
N SER A 6 -6.69 -1.08 5.49
CA SER A 6 -6.91 -0.26 4.30
C SER A 6 -8.40 0.01 4.04
N ALA A 7 -9.28 -0.98 4.25
CA ALA A 7 -10.73 -0.83 4.11
C ALA A 7 -11.31 0.13 5.16
N VAL A 8 -10.87 0.02 6.42
CA VAL A 8 -11.29 0.93 7.50
C VAL A 8 -10.82 2.35 7.22
N LEU A 9 -9.57 2.52 6.79
CA LEU A 9 -9.04 3.83 6.39
C LEU A 9 -9.86 4.44 5.25
N GLY A 10 -10.12 3.67 4.18
CA GLY A 10 -10.88 4.14 3.03
C GLY A 10 -12.33 4.48 3.36
N ALA A 11 -13.01 3.65 4.15
CA ALA A 11 -14.35 3.95 4.62
C ALA A 11 -14.38 5.23 5.47
N THR A 12 -13.38 5.42 6.33
CA THR A 12 -13.25 6.61 7.18
C THR A 12 -13.02 7.86 6.33
N GLN A 13 -12.12 7.82 5.35
CA GLN A 13 -11.81 8.95 4.48
C GLN A 13 -12.96 9.31 3.52
N VAL A 14 -13.77 8.34 3.10
CA VAL A 14 -14.99 8.61 2.31
C VAL A 14 -16.06 9.32 3.15
N ILE A 15 -16.23 8.91 4.41
CA ILE A 15 -17.22 9.51 5.32
C ILE A 15 -16.74 10.86 5.86
N ARG A 16 -15.44 10.98 6.14
CA ARG A 16 -14.77 12.20 6.63
C ARG A 16 -13.54 12.49 5.78
N PRO A 17 -13.71 13.18 4.65
CA PRO A 17 -12.58 13.60 3.84
C PRO A 17 -11.69 14.56 4.63
N GLN A 18 -10.41 14.22 4.72
CA GLN A 18 -9.40 15.08 5.32
C GLN A 18 -9.00 16.15 4.31
N VAL A 19 -9.35 17.40 4.59
CA VAL A 19 -8.97 18.56 3.76
C VAL A 19 -7.76 19.27 4.33
N VAL A 20 -7.66 19.34 5.66
CA VAL A 20 -6.53 19.89 6.41
C VAL A 20 -6.09 18.84 7.43
N PRO A 21 -4.82 18.39 7.40
CA PRO A 21 -4.33 17.46 8.41
C PRO A 21 -4.39 18.02 9.83
N PHE A 22 -4.68 17.16 10.81
CA PHE A 22 -4.66 17.44 12.25
C PHE A 22 -5.63 18.53 12.76
N ALA A 23 -6.57 18.99 11.93
CA ALA A 23 -7.57 19.99 12.32
C ALA A 23 -8.58 19.48 13.37
N GLY A 24 -8.75 18.17 13.51
CA GLY A 24 -9.51 17.57 14.60
C GLY A 24 -9.15 16.12 14.90
N ALA A 25 -9.71 15.57 15.97
CA ALA A 25 -9.44 14.20 16.42
C ALA A 25 -9.67 13.10 15.35
N GLY A 26 -10.55 13.38 14.37
CA GLY A 26 -10.77 12.47 13.24
C GLY A 26 -9.55 12.34 12.34
N ASP A 27 -8.77 13.41 12.15
CA ASP A 27 -7.61 13.42 11.27
C ASP A 27 -6.45 12.61 11.88
N TYR A 28 -6.27 12.69 13.21
CA TYR A 28 -5.32 11.85 13.93
C TYR A 28 -5.63 10.35 13.77
N LEU A 29 -6.91 9.97 13.78
CA LEU A 29 -7.32 8.58 13.56
C LEU A 29 -7.05 8.13 12.12
N ILE A 30 -7.24 9.00 11.14
CA ILE A 30 -6.93 8.72 9.72
C ILE A 30 -5.43 8.50 9.55
N GLU A 31 -4.59 9.38 10.12
CA GLU A 31 -3.13 9.27 10.05
C GLU A 31 -2.60 8.02 10.78
N ALA A 32 -3.13 7.74 11.97
CA ALA A 32 -2.78 6.52 12.72
C ALA A 32 -3.20 5.24 11.97
N ALA A 33 -4.39 5.23 11.37
CA ALA A 33 -4.85 4.11 10.56
C ALA A 33 -3.99 3.96 9.30
N TYR A 34 -3.53 5.05 8.70
CA TYR A 34 -2.65 5.01 7.53
C TYR A 34 -1.25 4.51 7.88
N ALA A 35 -0.66 4.96 8.98
CA ALA A 35 0.59 4.44 9.49
C ALA A 35 0.49 2.92 9.77
N LEU A 36 -0.58 2.49 10.43
CA LEU A 36 -0.81 1.08 10.73
C LEU A 36 -0.98 0.25 9.47
N TYR A 37 -1.68 0.77 8.46
CA TYR A 37 -1.79 0.15 7.14
C TYR A 37 -0.41 -0.06 6.51
N LEU A 38 0.40 1.01 6.42
CA LEU A 38 1.71 0.97 5.78
C LEU A 38 2.66 -0.01 6.48
N VAL A 39 2.72 0.03 7.82
CA VAL A 39 3.53 -0.91 8.60
C VAL A 39 3.00 -2.34 8.45
N GLY A 40 1.69 -2.53 8.51
CA GLY A 40 1.04 -3.85 8.39
C GLY A 40 1.14 -4.46 6.99
N ALA A 41 1.31 -3.63 5.96
CA ALA A 41 1.52 -4.09 4.59
C ALA A 41 2.88 -4.77 4.41
N VAL A 42 3.93 -4.34 5.10
CA VAL A 42 5.28 -4.94 5.01
C VAL A 42 5.26 -6.47 5.21
N PRO A 43 4.79 -7.01 6.36
CA PRO A 43 4.71 -8.47 6.54
C PRO A 43 3.69 -9.12 5.59
N ALA A 44 2.66 -8.39 5.14
CA ALA A 44 1.68 -8.91 4.18
C ALA A 44 2.31 -9.14 2.80
N VAL A 45 3.14 -8.22 2.30
CA VAL A 45 3.91 -8.40 1.05
C VAL A 45 4.82 -9.62 1.15
N LEU A 46 5.51 -9.78 2.28
CA LEU A 46 6.39 -10.93 2.50
C LEU A 46 5.60 -12.25 2.56
N ALA A 47 4.38 -12.25 3.10
CA ALA A 47 3.49 -13.40 3.05
C ALA A 47 3.03 -13.72 1.61
N VAL A 48 2.68 -12.70 0.81
CA VAL A 48 2.36 -12.86 -0.62
C VAL A 48 3.54 -13.48 -1.37
N ARG A 49 4.77 -13.00 -1.13
CA ARG A 49 5.99 -13.58 -1.71
C ARG A 49 6.12 -15.06 -1.36
N ARG A 50 5.98 -15.43 -0.08
CA ARG A 50 6.09 -16.83 0.37
C ARG A 50 5.02 -17.73 -0.25
N ALA A 51 3.80 -17.21 -0.43
CA ALA A 51 2.71 -17.93 -1.07
C ALA A 51 2.89 -18.11 -2.59
N ASN A 52 3.78 -17.35 -3.22
CA ASN A 52 3.98 -17.36 -4.67
C ASN A 52 5.44 -17.67 -5.08
N PRO A 53 5.98 -18.85 -4.71
CA PRO A 53 7.37 -19.20 -5.02
C PRO A 53 7.67 -19.23 -6.53
N GLY A 54 6.65 -19.51 -7.35
CA GLY A 54 6.79 -19.55 -8.80
C GLY A 54 6.90 -18.20 -9.51
N TRP A 55 6.88 -17.08 -8.78
CA TRP A 55 7.18 -15.75 -9.33
C TRP A 55 8.69 -15.52 -9.55
N GLY A 56 9.54 -16.39 -9.00
CA GLY A 56 10.98 -16.40 -9.24
C GLY A 56 11.71 -15.14 -8.75
N ARG A 57 12.86 -14.84 -9.36
CA ARG A 57 13.74 -13.73 -8.96
C ARG A 57 13.08 -12.37 -9.15
N ILE A 58 12.36 -12.18 -10.25
CA ILE A 58 11.66 -10.93 -10.57
C ILE A 58 10.62 -10.63 -9.48
N GLY A 59 9.75 -11.58 -9.15
CA GLY A 59 8.76 -11.38 -8.09
C GLY A 59 9.39 -11.24 -6.70
N THR A 60 10.54 -11.87 -6.44
CA THR A 60 11.29 -11.69 -5.20
C THR A 60 11.80 -10.26 -5.06
N VAL A 61 12.50 -9.74 -6.08
CA VAL A 61 13.00 -8.36 -6.09
C VAL A 61 11.82 -7.38 -6.00
N GLY A 62 10.78 -7.60 -6.80
CA GLY A 62 9.57 -6.76 -6.77
C GLY A 62 8.93 -6.70 -5.39
N SER A 63 8.72 -7.85 -4.74
CA SER A 63 8.13 -7.92 -3.40
C SER A 63 9.02 -7.26 -2.34
N VAL A 64 10.35 -7.36 -2.44
CA VAL A 64 11.26 -6.70 -1.51
C VAL A 64 11.19 -5.18 -1.67
N LEU A 65 11.26 -4.67 -2.91
CA LEU A 65 11.14 -3.23 -3.17
C LEU A 65 9.78 -2.69 -2.70
N TYR A 66 8.70 -3.43 -2.97
CA TYR A 66 7.36 -3.05 -2.55
C TYR A 66 7.18 -3.05 -1.03
N ALA A 67 7.82 -3.99 -0.31
CA ALA A 67 7.83 -4.00 1.15
C ALA A 67 8.65 -2.82 1.72
N ILE A 68 9.82 -2.52 1.15
CA ILE A 68 10.63 -1.37 1.54
C ILE A 68 9.85 -0.07 1.28
N ALA A 69 9.15 0.03 0.16
CA ALA A 69 8.31 1.18 -0.17
C ALA A 69 7.30 1.51 0.94
N HIS A 70 6.56 0.50 1.40
CA HIS A 70 5.59 0.67 2.50
C HIS A 70 6.28 1.11 3.79
N GLY A 71 7.46 0.55 4.11
CA GLY A 71 8.25 0.98 5.25
C GLY A 71 8.72 2.44 5.14
N LEU A 72 9.19 2.85 3.96
CA LEU A 72 9.65 4.21 3.71
C LEU A 72 8.51 5.23 3.76
N LEU A 73 7.31 4.88 3.28
CA LEU A 73 6.14 5.75 3.38
C LEU A 73 5.59 5.83 4.80
N ALA A 74 5.77 4.78 5.61
CA ALA A 74 5.36 4.81 7.02
C ALA A 74 6.16 5.84 7.83
N ILE A 75 7.39 6.18 7.42
CA ILE A 75 8.24 7.16 8.12
C ILE A 75 7.63 8.56 8.10
N PRO A 76 7.39 9.21 6.93
CA PRO A 76 6.81 10.54 6.92
C PRO A 76 5.39 10.56 7.49
N VAL A 77 4.58 9.51 7.32
CA VAL A 77 3.24 9.40 7.95
C VAL A 77 3.34 9.28 9.48
N GLY A 78 4.36 8.57 9.98
CA GLY A 78 4.64 8.52 11.42
C GLY A 78 5.14 9.85 11.96
N LEU A 79 5.97 10.57 11.19
CA LEU A 79 6.45 11.90 11.55
C LEU A 79 5.31 12.92 11.60
N THR A 80 4.40 12.92 10.61
CA THR A 80 3.21 13.77 10.64
C THR A 80 2.35 13.43 11.85
N LEU A 81 2.15 12.16 12.17
CA LEU A 81 1.37 11.76 13.34
C LEU A 81 1.98 12.22 14.68
N VAL A 82 3.31 12.20 14.80
CA VAL A 82 4.02 12.58 16.05
C VAL A 82 4.16 14.09 16.18
N LEU A 83 4.43 14.80 15.07
CA LEU A 83 4.70 16.24 15.06
C LEU A 83 3.44 17.09 14.81
N ALA A 84 2.35 16.46 14.37
CA ALA A 84 1.05 17.07 14.13
C ALA A 84 1.12 18.38 13.34
N ASP A 85 0.88 19.51 14.01
CA ASP A 85 0.76 20.85 13.44
C ASP A 85 2.11 21.49 13.08
N GLU A 86 3.24 20.86 13.41
CA GLU A 86 4.60 21.35 13.13
C GLU A 86 5.44 20.38 12.26
N PRO A 87 4.96 19.93 11.09
CA PRO A 87 5.75 19.05 10.24
C PRO A 87 6.96 19.81 9.68
N PRO A 88 8.19 19.26 9.75
CA PRO A 88 9.38 19.93 9.27
C PRO A 88 9.36 20.05 7.75
N GLU A 89 9.55 21.25 7.20
CA GLU A 89 9.69 21.38 5.75
C GLU A 89 11.00 20.72 5.27
N PRO A 90 10.99 19.84 4.24
CA PRO A 90 9.86 19.41 3.41
C PRO A 90 9.49 17.92 3.60
N VAL A 91 8.58 17.59 4.54
CA VAL A 91 8.07 16.21 4.74
C VAL A 91 7.57 15.57 3.44
N GLY A 92 7.01 16.36 2.52
CA GLY A 92 6.54 15.88 1.21
C GLY A 92 7.62 15.17 0.38
N LEU A 93 8.88 15.61 0.44
CA LEU A 93 9.97 14.98 -0.32
C LEU A 93 10.35 13.61 0.22
N LEU A 94 10.05 13.33 1.50
CA LEU A 94 10.33 12.04 2.13
C LEU A 94 9.44 10.91 1.58
N PHE A 95 8.32 11.23 0.94
CA PHE A 95 7.45 10.24 0.29
C PHE A 95 8.02 9.73 -1.05
N LEU A 96 8.85 10.52 -1.74
CA LEU A 96 9.29 10.22 -3.11
C LEU A 96 10.04 8.87 -3.24
N PRO A 97 11.01 8.54 -2.37
CA PRO A 97 11.71 7.26 -2.47
C PRO A 97 10.75 6.07 -2.26
N GLY A 98 9.80 6.21 -1.34
CA GLY A 98 8.77 5.22 -1.08
C GLY A 98 7.87 4.99 -2.30
N LEU A 99 7.34 6.07 -2.89
CA LEU A 99 6.49 5.99 -4.10
C LEU A 99 7.24 5.38 -5.30
N ALA A 100 8.51 5.76 -5.50
CA ALA A 100 9.32 5.21 -6.57
C ALA A 100 9.54 3.68 -6.41
N LEU A 101 9.86 3.23 -5.20
CA LEU A 101 10.01 1.81 -4.91
C LEU A 101 8.68 1.05 -4.96
N TRP A 102 7.57 1.69 -4.61
CA TRP A 102 6.23 1.10 -4.73
C TRP A 102 5.93 0.80 -6.20
N LEU A 103 6.10 1.78 -7.08
CA LEU A 103 5.88 1.61 -8.53
C LEU A 103 6.80 0.56 -9.11
N ALA A 104 8.11 0.65 -8.86
CA ALA A 104 9.08 -0.31 -9.38
C ALA A 104 8.80 -1.73 -8.88
N GLY A 105 8.53 -1.87 -7.57
CA GLY A 105 8.17 -3.14 -6.95
C GLY A 105 6.89 -3.73 -7.51
N GLY A 106 5.86 -2.90 -7.65
CA GLY A 106 4.53 -3.27 -8.16
C GLY A 106 4.58 -3.72 -9.62
N VAL A 107 5.35 -3.04 -10.46
CA VAL A 107 5.59 -3.45 -11.86
C VAL A 107 6.28 -4.82 -11.92
N LEU A 108 7.35 -5.03 -11.16
CA LEU A 108 8.06 -6.32 -11.15
C LEU A 108 7.17 -7.46 -10.62
N MET A 109 6.41 -7.20 -9.54
CA MET A 109 5.41 -8.15 -9.03
C MET A 109 4.33 -8.43 -10.09
N GLY A 110 3.84 -7.41 -10.79
CA GLY A 110 2.87 -7.53 -11.87
C GLY A 110 3.40 -8.39 -13.02
N VAL A 111 4.61 -8.13 -13.50
CA VAL A 111 5.28 -8.93 -14.55
C VAL A 111 5.40 -10.39 -14.11
N ALA A 112 5.80 -10.65 -12.86
CA ALA A 112 5.93 -12.00 -12.34
C ALA A 112 4.56 -12.71 -12.21
N ALA A 113 3.51 -11.98 -11.82
CA ALA A 113 2.16 -12.51 -11.68
C ALA A 113 1.47 -12.75 -13.03
N PHE A 114 1.77 -11.94 -14.06
CA PHE A 114 1.03 -11.89 -15.33
C PHE A 114 0.90 -13.25 -16.02
N ARG A 115 1.96 -14.07 -15.98
CA ARG A 115 1.97 -15.40 -16.62
C ARG A 115 1.03 -16.41 -15.94
N ARG A 116 0.69 -16.19 -14.67
CA ARG A 116 -0.19 -17.08 -13.87
C ARG A 116 -1.58 -16.51 -13.67
N SER A 117 -1.69 -15.18 -13.60
CA SER A 117 -2.94 -14.46 -13.48
C SER A 117 -2.77 -13.10 -14.15
N ARG A 118 -3.24 -13.00 -15.40
CA ARG A 118 -3.27 -11.73 -16.12
C ARG A 118 -3.95 -10.62 -15.32
N PRO A 119 -5.10 -10.87 -14.64
CA PRO A 119 -5.72 -9.84 -13.82
C PRO A 119 -4.81 -9.36 -12.69
N LEU A 120 -4.10 -10.26 -11.98
CA LEU A 120 -3.14 -9.84 -10.94
C LEU A 120 -1.96 -9.06 -11.53
N GLY A 121 -1.48 -9.48 -12.71
CA GLY A 121 -0.37 -8.82 -13.38
C GLY A 121 -0.68 -7.36 -13.78
N VAL A 122 -1.96 -7.04 -13.99
CA VAL A 122 -2.43 -5.66 -14.26
C VAL A 122 -2.79 -4.93 -12.96
N ALA A 123 -3.49 -5.59 -12.04
CA ALA A 123 -4.01 -4.96 -10.82
C ALA A 123 -2.89 -4.42 -9.91
N ILE A 124 -1.80 -5.17 -9.73
CA ILE A 124 -0.69 -4.77 -8.85
C ILE A 124 -0.05 -3.43 -9.29
N PRO A 125 0.43 -3.26 -10.53
CA PRO A 125 1.03 -1.99 -10.95
C PRO A 125 0.01 -0.86 -11.10
N ALA A 126 -1.27 -1.17 -11.37
CA ALA A 126 -2.32 -0.16 -11.49
C ALA A 126 -2.82 0.39 -10.15
N ALA A 127 -2.56 -0.30 -9.04
CA ALA A 127 -3.13 0.03 -7.75
C ALA A 127 -2.79 1.45 -7.28
N LEU A 128 -1.52 1.85 -7.33
CA LEU A 128 -1.11 3.18 -6.89
C LEU A 128 -1.71 4.29 -7.78
N PRO A 129 -1.61 4.27 -9.13
CA PRO A 129 -2.30 5.24 -9.97
C PRO A 129 -3.80 5.32 -9.71
N LEU A 130 -4.48 4.17 -9.56
CA LEU A 130 -5.90 4.13 -9.29
C LEU A 130 -6.24 4.69 -7.90
N ALA A 131 -5.41 4.41 -6.89
CA ALA A 131 -5.57 4.96 -5.55
C ALA A 131 -5.43 6.49 -5.56
N MET A 132 -4.45 7.03 -6.31
CA MET A 132 -4.27 8.48 -6.46
C MET A 132 -5.46 9.13 -7.18
N VAL A 133 -5.95 8.53 -8.27
CA VAL A 133 -7.14 9.02 -9.00
C VAL A 133 -8.40 8.98 -8.13
N ALA A 134 -8.52 7.96 -7.27
CA ALA A 134 -9.67 7.81 -6.38
C ALA A 134 -9.67 8.79 -5.19
N GLY A 135 -8.59 9.55 -4.96
CA GLY A 135 -8.50 10.54 -3.88
C GLY A 135 -8.78 9.92 -2.51
N ALA A 136 -9.80 10.44 -1.80
CA ALA A 136 -10.22 9.93 -0.49
C ALA A 136 -10.67 8.46 -0.49
N ALA A 137 -11.09 7.93 -1.65
CA ALA A 137 -11.41 6.51 -1.80
C ALA A 137 -10.19 5.64 -2.13
N GLY A 138 -9.00 6.23 -2.27
CA GLY A 138 -7.75 5.54 -2.62
C GLY A 138 -7.45 4.30 -1.79
N PRO A 139 -7.59 4.32 -0.45
CA PRO A 139 -7.36 3.14 0.37
C PRO A 139 -8.34 1.98 0.08
N LEU A 140 -9.52 2.24 -0.49
CA LEU A 140 -10.42 1.16 -0.90
C LEU A 140 -9.87 0.41 -2.13
N VAL A 141 -9.12 1.08 -3.00
CA VAL A 141 -8.40 0.44 -4.11
C VAL A 141 -7.34 -0.52 -3.57
N GLU A 142 -6.57 -0.07 -2.58
CA GLU A 142 -5.57 -0.90 -1.90
C GLU A 142 -6.20 -2.07 -1.14
N ALA A 143 -7.31 -1.84 -0.44
CA ALA A 143 -8.07 -2.91 0.22
C ALA A 143 -8.53 -3.99 -0.77
N ALA A 144 -9.03 -3.58 -1.94
CA ALA A 144 -9.44 -4.48 -3.00
C ALA A 144 -8.24 -5.26 -3.57
N LEU A 145 -7.10 -4.60 -3.79
CA LEU A 145 -5.87 -5.29 -4.21
C LEU A 145 -5.45 -6.34 -3.19
N TRP A 146 -5.45 -6.01 -1.89
CA TRP A 146 -5.07 -6.94 -0.83
C TRP A 146 -6.01 -8.14 -0.74
N ALA A 147 -7.31 -7.92 -0.88
CA ALA A 147 -8.29 -9.00 -0.95
C ALA A 147 -8.06 -9.89 -2.18
N PHE A 148 -7.68 -9.28 -3.31
CA PHE A 148 -7.39 -10.00 -4.54
C PHE A 148 -6.08 -10.81 -4.45
N LEU A 149 -5.04 -10.27 -3.80
CA LEU A 149 -3.79 -11.00 -3.52
C LEU A 149 -4.01 -12.18 -2.56
N ALA A 150 -4.89 -12.02 -1.56
CA ALA A 150 -5.22 -13.07 -0.60
C ALA A 150 -6.00 -14.25 -1.24
N THR A 151 -6.80 -13.98 -2.27
CA THR A 151 -7.61 -14.99 -2.97
C THR A 151 -6.91 -15.57 -4.20
N GLY A 152 -6.13 -14.77 -4.93
CA GLY A 152 -5.50 -15.15 -6.19
C GLY A 152 -4.24 -16.04 -6.09
N GLY A 153 -3.60 -16.12 -4.91
CA GLY A 153 -2.41 -16.96 -4.68
C GLY A 153 -2.70 -18.45 -4.42
N ARG A 154 -3.97 -18.88 -4.43
CA ARG A 154 -4.42 -20.20 -3.96
C ARG A 154 -4.70 -21.25 -5.04
N ARG A 155 -4.24 -21.09 -6.29
CA ARG A 155 -4.40 -22.18 -7.27
C ARG A 155 -3.42 -23.33 -6.97
N PRO A 156 -3.91 -24.53 -6.62
CA PRO A 156 -3.04 -25.69 -6.47
C PRO A 156 -2.40 -26.00 -7.82
N VAL A 157 -1.10 -26.27 -7.80
CA VAL A 157 -0.42 -26.93 -8.92
C VAL A 157 -1.07 -28.31 -9.03
N ARG A 158 -1.83 -28.54 -10.10
CA ARG A 158 -2.22 -29.88 -10.51
C ARG A 158 -1.10 -30.48 -11.33
#